data_AF-A0A6C0KZ19-F1
#
_entry.id   AF-A0A6C0KZ19-F1
#
_cell.length_a   1.000
_cell.length_b   1.000
_cell.length_c   1.000
_cell.angle_alpha   90.00
_cell.angle_beta   90.00
_cell.angle_gamma   90.00
#
_symmetry.space_group_name_H-M   'P 1'
#
loop_
_entity.id
_entity.type
_entity.pdbx_description
1 polymer ?
#
loop_
_entity_poly.entity_id
_entity_poly.type
_entity_poly.pdbx_seq_one_letter_code
_entity_poly.pdbx_strand_id
1 'polypeptide(L)'
;MSYDPPCQIYDISAKVILHQLPLNNDTINTVMTFLDMYLDPNDCMDKFWFKLGRETCNLIEWNSNCINIVYSGFGKSTNFYKYLLPFSCSYGPTQKITCSIRSKLDDMICVYYPIRKKSCDENILKISKLRSILDVFYNNSDCEKYPYTKKSNRRFSKEIRVEEKMYILNFIRRLKLYKYYIENYVINKILPEEKIIHKELSKHFNKYGKRIDKLNILENIPIENIE
;
A
#
# COMPACT_ATOMS: atom_id res chain seq x y z
N MET A 1 -18.00 19.00 21.44
CA MET A 1 -16.95 18.27 22.16
C MET A 1 -15.68 18.37 21.31
N SER A 2 -14.66 19.12 21.77
CA SER A 2 -13.37 19.30 21.08
C SER A 2 -12.41 18.16 21.43
N TYR A 3 -11.68 17.55 20.47
CA TYR A 3 -10.28 17.84 20.05
C TYR A 3 -9.33 17.83 21.25
N ASP A 4 -8.33 16.94 21.41
CA ASP A 4 -7.30 16.34 20.54
C ASP A 4 -7.06 14.84 20.87
N PRO A 5 -6.19 14.08 20.14
CA PRO A 5 -5.16 13.38 20.89
C PRO A 5 -3.72 13.65 20.40
N PRO A 6 -2.76 13.62 21.34
CA PRO A 6 -1.41 14.14 21.20
C PRO A 6 -0.53 13.29 20.26
N CYS A 7 0.53 13.94 19.79
CA CYS A 7 1.42 13.49 18.74
C CYS A 7 2.43 12.41 19.20
N GLN A 8 3.30 12.02 18.25
CA GLN A 8 4.74 11.73 18.45
C GLN A 8 5.15 10.31 18.90
N ILE A 9 5.45 9.45 17.91
CA ILE A 9 6.50 8.39 17.87
C ILE A 9 6.67 7.45 19.12
N TYR A 10 6.27 6.17 18.92
CA TYR A 10 6.39 4.91 19.71
C TYR A 10 5.70 4.87 21.09
N ASP A 11 5.08 3.75 21.56
CA ASP A 11 5.68 2.44 21.87
C ASP A 11 4.59 1.31 22.01
N ILE A 12 4.68 0.15 21.31
CA ILE A 12 5.17 -1.20 21.73
C ILE A 12 4.50 -1.83 22.98
N SER A 13 3.17 -1.99 23.01
CA SER A 13 2.52 -2.81 24.05
C SER A 13 2.37 -4.30 23.68
N ALA A 14 1.98 -4.64 22.45
CA ALA A 14 1.68 -6.02 22.07
C ALA A 14 2.94 -6.90 21.85
N LYS A 15 4.03 -6.35 21.27
CA LYS A 15 5.28 -7.11 21.07
C LYS A 15 5.94 -7.49 22.39
N VAL A 16 5.88 -6.61 23.40
CA VAL A 16 6.41 -6.86 24.74
C VAL A 16 5.66 -8.02 25.42
N ILE A 17 4.33 -8.08 25.28
CA ILE A 17 3.52 -9.14 25.89
C ILE A 17 3.80 -10.51 25.23
N LEU A 18 3.95 -10.59 23.90
CA LEU A 18 4.19 -11.86 23.21
C LEU A 18 5.57 -12.45 23.51
N HIS A 19 6.60 -11.62 23.64
CA HIS A 19 7.95 -12.07 24.02
C HIS A 19 8.06 -12.47 25.51
N GLN A 20 7.06 -12.15 26.33
CA GLN A 20 6.95 -12.56 27.73
C GLN A 20 6.17 -13.86 27.93
N LEU A 21 5.46 -14.34 26.90
CA LEU A 21 4.76 -15.62 26.94
C LEU A 21 5.74 -16.76 26.61
N PRO A 22 5.61 -17.95 27.23
CA PRO A 22 6.48 -19.10 26.99
C PRO A 22 6.10 -19.80 25.68
N LEU A 23 6.06 -19.05 24.58
CA LEU A 23 5.74 -19.51 23.23
C LEU A 23 7.05 -19.73 22.46
N ASN A 24 7.07 -20.75 21.59
CA ASN A 24 8.23 -20.94 20.71
C ASN A 24 8.28 -19.83 19.64
N ASN A 25 9.47 -19.56 19.11
CA ASN A 25 9.71 -18.47 18.15
C ASN A 25 8.84 -18.59 16.89
N ASP A 26 8.54 -19.81 16.42
CA ASP A 26 7.70 -20.03 15.24
C ASP A 26 6.24 -19.63 15.48
N THR A 27 5.72 -19.91 16.68
CA THR A 27 4.37 -19.49 17.09
C THR A 27 4.33 -17.98 17.32
N ILE A 28 5.36 -17.40 17.94
CA ILE A 28 5.49 -15.95 18.09
C ILE A 28 5.51 -15.28 16.71
N ASN A 29 6.32 -15.77 15.77
CA ASN A 29 6.39 -15.23 14.40
C ASN A 29 5.07 -15.38 13.64
N THR A 30 4.41 -16.54 13.75
CA THR A 30 3.11 -16.77 13.14
C THR A 30 2.05 -15.83 13.71
N VAL A 31 1.96 -15.73 15.03
CA VAL A 31 1.01 -14.83 15.72
C VAL A 31 1.36 -13.36 15.43
N MET A 32 2.64 -13.00 15.36
CA MET A 32 3.11 -11.68 14.91
C MET A 32 2.69 -11.41 13.47
N THR A 33 2.67 -12.38 12.55
CA THR A 33 2.14 -12.12 11.20
C THR A 33 0.64 -11.85 11.16
N PHE A 34 -0.11 -12.29 12.18
CA PHE A 34 -1.52 -11.93 12.38
C PHE A 34 -1.71 -10.62 13.17
N LEU A 35 -0.76 -10.25 14.04
CA LEU A 35 -0.84 -9.08 14.92
C LEU A 35 -0.11 -7.83 14.41
N ASP A 36 0.94 -7.97 13.59
CA ASP A 36 1.55 -6.88 12.82
C ASP A 36 0.63 -6.56 11.63
N MET A 37 -0.59 -6.12 11.96
CA MET A 37 -1.44 -5.42 11.02
C MET A 37 -0.67 -4.19 10.57
N TYR A 38 -0.28 -4.22 9.31
CA TYR A 38 0.43 -3.13 8.68
C TYR A 38 -0.33 -1.79 8.85
N LEU A 39 -1.66 -1.84 8.86
CA LEU A 39 -2.55 -0.77 9.31
C LEU A 39 -3.34 -1.27 10.51
N ASP A 40 -3.09 -0.73 11.71
CA ASP A 40 -3.91 -1.03 12.89
C ASP A 40 -4.87 0.15 13.11
N PRO A 41 -6.18 -0.05 13.05
CA PRO A 41 -7.12 1.03 13.30
C PRO A 41 -7.08 1.57 14.74
N ASN A 42 -6.53 0.82 15.69
CA ASN A 42 -6.31 1.26 17.07
C ASN A 42 -5.05 2.12 17.23
N ASP A 43 -4.22 2.27 16.17
CA ASP A 43 -3.12 3.21 16.20
C ASP A 43 -3.62 4.66 16.40
N CYS A 44 -2.80 5.50 17.03
CA CYS A 44 -3.05 6.94 17.00
C CYS A 44 -3.07 7.44 15.54
N MET A 45 -3.83 8.50 15.28
CA MET A 45 -4.11 8.98 13.93
C MET A 45 -2.84 9.29 13.12
N ASP A 46 -1.81 9.84 13.76
CA ASP A 46 -0.52 10.11 13.11
C ASP A 46 0.16 8.84 12.62
N LYS A 47 0.21 7.82 13.48
CA LYS A 47 0.81 6.52 13.18
C LYS A 47 -0.01 5.77 12.12
N PHE A 48 -1.33 5.86 12.19
CA PHE A 48 -2.21 5.32 11.17
C PHE A 48 -1.95 5.98 9.80
N TRP A 49 -1.92 7.31 9.72
CA TRP A 49 -1.63 8.04 8.47
C TRP A 49 -0.25 7.70 7.91
N PHE A 50 0.76 7.63 8.79
CA PHE A 50 2.12 7.26 8.42
C PHE A 50 2.22 5.86 7.85
N LYS A 51 1.59 4.87 8.51
CA LYS A 51 1.47 3.52 7.98
C LYS A 51 0.68 3.52 6.67
N LEU A 52 -0.44 4.23 6.58
CA LEU A 52 -1.26 4.24 5.36
C LEU A 52 -0.48 4.75 4.15
N GLY A 53 0.25 5.86 4.31
CA GLY A 53 1.10 6.41 3.25
C GLY A 53 2.22 5.45 2.86
N ARG A 54 2.87 4.80 3.84
CA ARG A 54 3.84 3.76 3.57
C ARG A 54 3.21 2.60 2.78
N GLU A 55 1.95 2.21 3.04
CA GLU A 55 1.33 1.06 2.35
C GLU A 55 1.07 1.41 0.91
N THR A 56 0.59 2.63 0.69
CA THR A 56 0.37 3.16 -0.64
C THR A 56 1.66 3.04 -1.47
N CYS A 57 2.81 3.37 -0.88
CA CYS A 57 4.11 3.24 -1.54
C CYS A 57 4.53 1.78 -1.73
N ASN A 58 4.42 0.95 -0.70
CA ASN A 58 4.74 -0.48 -0.76
C ASN A 58 3.93 -1.18 -1.86
N LEU A 59 2.62 -0.92 -1.95
CA LEU A 59 1.75 -1.50 -2.97
C LEU A 59 2.11 -1.06 -4.40
N ILE A 60 2.60 0.17 -4.58
CA ILE A 60 3.10 0.64 -5.88
C ILE A 60 4.35 -0.16 -6.28
N GLU A 61 5.29 -0.31 -5.34
CA GLU A 61 6.55 -1.03 -5.58
C GLU A 61 6.31 -2.52 -5.80
N TRP A 62 5.47 -3.14 -4.97
CA TRP A 62 5.08 -4.55 -5.10
C TRP A 62 4.39 -4.82 -6.42
N ASN A 63 3.49 -3.93 -6.85
CA ASN A 63 2.86 -4.07 -8.15
C ASN A 63 3.88 -3.99 -9.30
N SER A 64 4.87 -3.10 -9.22
CA SER A 64 5.96 -3.03 -10.21
C SER A 64 6.73 -4.35 -10.29
N ASN A 65 7.06 -4.94 -9.14
CA ASN A 65 7.73 -6.24 -9.07
C ASN A 65 6.85 -7.37 -9.62
N CYS A 66 5.56 -7.41 -9.26
CA CYS A 66 4.60 -8.38 -9.81
C CYS A 66 4.50 -8.28 -11.34
N ILE A 67 4.48 -7.06 -11.88
CA ILE A 67 4.48 -6.83 -13.34
C ILE A 67 5.75 -7.40 -13.98
N ASN A 68 6.92 -7.20 -13.36
CA ASN A 68 8.19 -7.70 -13.86
C ASN A 68 8.25 -9.24 -13.85
N ILE A 69 7.80 -9.86 -12.75
CA ILE A 69 7.67 -11.32 -12.60
C ILE A 69 6.73 -11.89 -13.67
N VAL A 70 5.53 -11.32 -13.83
CA VAL A 70 4.57 -11.84 -14.81
C VAL A 70 5.06 -11.60 -16.25
N TYR A 71 5.66 -10.44 -16.52
CA TYR A 71 6.20 -10.12 -17.84
C TYR A 71 7.27 -11.13 -18.26
N SER A 72 8.08 -11.60 -17.33
CA SER A 72 9.18 -12.52 -17.63
C SER A 72 8.74 -13.97 -17.83
N GLY A 73 7.79 -14.44 -17.03
CA GLY A 73 7.23 -15.76 -17.18
C GLY A 73 6.35 -15.86 -18.41
N PHE A 74 5.59 -14.80 -18.74
CA PHE A 74 4.45 -14.94 -19.65
C PHE A 74 4.41 -13.94 -20.81
N GLY A 75 5.01 -12.77 -20.65
CA GLY A 75 4.93 -11.66 -21.60
C GLY A 75 3.68 -10.79 -21.44
N LYS A 76 3.64 -9.66 -22.17
CA LYS A 76 2.61 -8.60 -22.03
C LYS A 76 1.21 -8.98 -22.51
N SER A 77 1.10 -10.01 -23.35
CA SER A 77 -0.17 -10.40 -23.99
C SER A 77 -1.10 -11.16 -23.05
N THR A 78 -0.60 -11.69 -21.95
CA THR A 78 -1.37 -12.53 -21.02
C THR A 78 -2.35 -11.74 -20.16
N ASN A 79 -3.41 -12.42 -19.73
CA ASN A 79 -4.40 -11.82 -18.83
C ASN A 79 -3.77 -11.47 -17.47
N PHE A 80 -2.83 -12.27 -16.99
CA PHE A 80 -2.04 -11.98 -15.78
C PHE A 80 -1.41 -10.58 -15.85
N TYR A 81 -0.70 -10.29 -16.94
CA TYR A 81 -0.04 -8.99 -17.12
C TYR A 81 -1.06 -7.86 -17.25
N LYS A 82 -2.10 -8.07 -18.08
CA LYS A 82 -3.14 -7.07 -18.34
C LYS A 82 -3.93 -6.68 -17.09
N TYR A 83 -4.11 -7.60 -16.14
CA TYR A 83 -4.86 -7.32 -14.91
C TYR A 83 -4.02 -6.63 -13.81
N LEU A 84 -2.69 -6.74 -13.85
CA LEU A 84 -1.78 -5.98 -12.98
C LEU A 84 -1.56 -4.53 -13.45
N LEU A 85 -1.61 -4.27 -14.76
CA LEU A 85 -1.39 -2.94 -15.34
C LEU A 85 -2.19 -1.78 -14.68
N PRO A 86 -3.50 -1.92 -14.38
CA PRO A 86 -4.30 -0.83 -13.80
C PRO A 86 -3.78 -0.29 -12.46
N PHE A 87 -2.94 -1.06 -11.76
CA PHE A 87 -2.34 -0.71 -10.47
C PHE A 87 -0.96 -0.04 -10.62
N SER A 88 -0.39 0.01 -11.83
CA SER A 88 0.96 0.53 -12.08
C SER A 88 1.00 2.04 -12.09
N CYS A 89 2.04 2.66 -11.50
CA CYS A 89 2.28 4.10 -11.64
C CYS A 89 2.99 4.50 -12.95
N SER A 90 3.53 3.54 -13.73
CA SER A 90 4.53 3.85 -14.78
C SER A 90 4.06 3.58 -16.23
N TYR A 91 2.99 2.83 -16.48
CA TYR A 91 2.56 2.47 -17.85
C TYR A 91 1.18 3.02 -18.26
N GLY A 92 1.14 3.88 -19.30
CA GLY A 92 -0.07 4.20 -20.07
C GLY A 92 -0.82 5.51 -19.71
N PRO A 93 -1.70 6.01 -20.63
CA PRO A 93 -2.40 7.30 -20.54
C PRO A 93 -3.71 7.28 -19.72
N THR A 94 -4.21 6.11 -19.32
CA THR A 94 -5.40 6.01 -18.48
C THR A 94 -5.01 6.17 -17.01
N GLN A 95 -5.57 7.20 -16.35
CA GLN A 95 -5.42 7.47 -14.92
C GLN A 95 -5.36 6.18 -14.10
N LYS A 96 -4.15 5.92 -13.59
CA LYS A 96 -3.81 4.72 -12.84
C LYS A 96 -4.51 4.81 -11.50
N ILE A 97 -5.26 3.78 -11.14
CA ILE A 97 -6.19 3.86 -10.01
C ILE A 97 -5.44 4.21 -8.72
N THR A 98 -4.19 3.75 -8.60
CA THR A 98 -3.29 4.08 -7.50
C THR A 98 -2.93 5.57 -7.42
N CYS A 99 -2.73 6.25 -8.56
CA CYS A 99 -2.49 7.70 -8.60
C CYS A 99 -3.75 8.49 -8.19
N SER A 100 -4.94 8.06 -8.64
CA SER A 100 -6.19 8.71 -8.24
C SER A 100 -6.49 8.52 -6.76
N ILE A 101 -6.27 7.32 -6.22
CA ILE A 101 -6.39 7.03 -4.80
C ILE A 101 -5.41 7.88 -4.00
N ARG A 102 -4.13 7.89 -4.38
CA ARG A 102 -3.09 8.68 -3.71
C ARG A 102 -3.46 10.16 -3.69
N SER A 103 -3.85 10.73 -4.84
CA SER A 103 -4.27 12.13 -4.90
C SER A 103 -5.42 12.46 -3.93
N LYS A 104 -6.35 11.54 -3.69
CA LYS A 104 -7.43 11.76 -2.71
C LYS A 104 -7.00 11.57 -1.27
N LEU A 105 -6.04 10.69 -1.01
CA LEU A 105 -5.40 10.62 0.30
C LEU A 105 -4.54 11.87 0.57
N ASP A 106 -3.89 12.43 -0.45
CA ASP A 106 -3.14 13.69 -0.36
C ASP A 106 -4.06 14.84 0.04
N ASP A 107 -5.23 14.96 -0.61
CA ASP A 107 -6.27 15.93 -0.25
C ASP A 107 -6.64 15.79 1.24
N MET A 108 -6.90 14.57 1.72
CA MET A 108 -7.24 14.32 3.14
C MET A 108 -6.10 14.65 4.10
N ILE A 109 -4.85 14.29 3.78
CA ILE A 109 -3.68 14.59 4.61
C ILE A 109 -3.50 16.11 4.71
N CYS A 110 -3.70 16.86 3.62
CA CYS A 110 -3.58 18.31 3.63
C CYS A 110 -4.68 19.00 4.46
N VAL A 111 -5.87 18.42 4.51
CA VAL A 111 -6.95 18.90 5.39
C VAL A 111 -6.65 18.55 6.85
N TYR A 112 -6.15 17.33 7.12
CA TYR A 112 -5.87 16.84 8.47
C TYR A 112 -4.66 17.55 9.12
N TYR A 113 -3.63 17.84 8.33
CA TYR A 113 -2.44 18.59 8.74
C TYR A 113 -2.39 19.92 7.99
N PRO A 114 -3.25 20.90 8.36
CA PRO A 114 -3.23 22.19 7.71
C PRO A 114 -1.92 22.90 8.07
N ILE A 115 -0.94 22.86 7.15
CA ILE A 115 0.19 23.78 7.20
C ILE A 115 -0.43 25.18 7.14
N ARG A 116 -0.39 25.91 8.26
CA ARG A 116 -1.13 27.17 8.50
C ARG A 116 -1.20 28.03 7.23
N LYS A 117 -2.38 28.06 6.57
CA LYS A 117 -2.77 29.05 5.54
C LYS A 117 -3.05 30.44 6.13
N LYS A 118 -2.47 30.79 7.28
CA LYS A 118 -2.60 32.12 7.89
C LYS A 118 -1.20 32.72 8.06
N SER A 119 -0.93 33.73 7.23
CA SER A 119 0.15 34.71 7.37
C SER A 119 1.55 34.12 7.63
N CYS A 120 2.08 33.33 6.71
CA CYS A 120 3.50 33.00 6.72
C CYS A 120 4.18 33.81 5.63
N ASP A 121 5.01 34.76 6.08
CA ASP A 121 5.92 35.58 5.29
C ASP A 121 6.51 34.79 4.11
N GLU A 122 6.67 35.46 2.98
CA GLU A 122 7.36 34.97 1.78
C GLU A 122 8.77 34.38 2.08
N ASN A 123 9.30 34.61 3.28
CA ASN A 123 10.54 34.04 3.78
C ASN A 123 10.44 32.56 4.25
N ILE A 124 9.28 32.03 4.64
CA ILE A 124 9.13 30.59 4.96
C ILE A 124 9.10 29.75 3.67
N LEU A 125 8.58 30.30 2.58
CA LEU A 125 8.68 29.70 1.24
C LEU A 125 10.12 29.67 0.70
N LYS A 126 11.01 30.54 1.19
CA LYS A 126 12.46 30.48 0.92
C LYS A 126 13.19 29.40 1.73
N ILE A 127 12.57 28.81 2.75
CA ILE A 127 13.02 27.57 3.39
C ILE A 127 12.52 26.38 2.55
N SER A 128 12.82 26.41 1.24
CA SER A 128 12.48 25.41 0.23
C SER A 128 13.30 24.12 0.34
N LYS A 129 13.67 23.74 1.58
CA LYS A 129 14.08 22.38 1.97
C LYS A 129 13.03 21.68 2.84
N LEU A 130 11.93 22.36 3.20
CA LEU A 130 10.77 21.72 3.81
C LEU A 130 10.10 20.85 2.74
N ARG A 131 10.47 19.57 2.76
CA ARG A 131 9.77 18.47 2.11
C ARG A 131 8.25 18.65 2.31
N SER A 132 7.45 18.41 1.26
CA SER A 132 5.99 18.48 1.36
C SER A 132 5.53 17.65 2.57
N ILE A 133 4.47 18.03 3.29
CA ILE A 133 3.90 17.17 4.35
C ILE A 133 3.64 15.75 3.83
N LEU A 134 3.31 15.63 2.55
CA LEU A 134 3.15 14.35 1.84
C LEU A 134 4.44 13.50 1.82
N ASP A 135 5.62 14.11 1.74
CA ASP A 135 6.90 13.38 1.74
C ASP A 135 7.16 12.68 3.08
N VAL A 136 6.62 13.20 4.19
CA VAL A 136 6.67 12.52 5.51
C VAL A 136 5.90 11.20 5.46
N PHE A 137 4.77 11.19 4.76
CA PHE A 137 3.88 10.04 4.68
C PHE A 137 4.24 9.03 3.58
N TYR A 138 4.87 9.47 2.48
CA TYR A 138 5.15 8.63 1.32
C TYR A 138 6.63 8.30 1.08
N ASN A 139 7.60 8.97 1.73
CA ASN A 139 9.02 8.66 1.55
C ASN A 139 9.57 7.76 2.67
N ASN A 140 8.87 6.67 2.95
CA ASN A 140 9.11 5.80 4.10
C ASN A 140 8.87 4.31 3.76
N SER A 141 8.86 3.95 2.47
CA SER A 141 8.76 2.56 1.98
C SER A 141 9.79 1.69 2.68
N ASP A 142 9.33 0.55 3.21
CA ASP A 142 10.16 -0.52 3.78
C ASP A 142 10.10 -1.78 2.92
N CYS A 143 9.61 -1.65 1.69
CA CYS A 143 9.55 -2.75 0.75
C CYS A 143 10.96 -3.25 0.42
N GLU A 144 11.28 -4.47 0.87
CA GLU A 144 12.41 -5.20 0.31
C GLU A 144 12.12 -5.47 -1.18
N LYS A 145 13.03 -5.01 -2.05
CA LYS A 145 12.92 -5.27 -3.48
C LYS A 145 13.04 -6.76 -3.71
N TYR A 146 12.02 -7.35 -4.34
CA TYR A 146 12.11 -8.73 -4.77
C TYR A 146 13.23 -8.85 -5.80
N PRO A 147 14.26 -9.69 -5.59
CA PRO A 147 15.40 -9.83 -6.49
C PRO A 147 14.98 -10.59 -7.74
N TYR A 148 14.28 -9.91 -8.64
CA TYR A 148 13.86 -10.47 -9.91
C TYR A 148 15.05 -10.50 -10.89
N THR A 149 15.47 -11.69 -11.30
CA THR A 149 16.47 -11.87 -12.36
C THR A 149 15.81 -11.84 -13.72
N LYS A 150 16.15 -10.84 -14.53
CA LYS A 150 15.67 -10.76 -15.91
C LYS A 150 16.25 -11.91 -16.74
N LYS A 151 15.44 -12.95 -16.99
CA LYS A 151 15.84 -14.02 -17.93
C LYS A 151 16.14 -13.37 -19.29
N SER A 152 17.37 -13.50 -19.76
CA SER A 152 17.87 -12.92 -21.03
C SER A 152 17.34 -13.67 -22.27
N ASN A 153 16.59 -14.75 -22.06
CA ASN A 153 16.09 -15.61 -23.13
C ASN A 153 14.98 -14.93 -23.95
N ARG A 154 15.01 -15.15 -25.27
CA ARG A 154 14.00 -14.65 -26.21
C ARG A 154 12.62 -15.29 -26.03
N ARG A 155 12.51 -16.39 -25.28
CA ARG A 155 11.26 -17.13 -25.02
C ARG A 155 10.86 -17.04 -23.55
N PHE A 156 9.57 -16.75 -23.32
CA PHE A 156 8.93 -16.76 -22.01
C PHE A 156 8.77 -18.19 -21.49
N SER A 157 9.12 -18.47 -20.24
CA SER A 157 9.08 -19.82 -19.63
C SER A 157 7.67 -20.40 -19.52
N LYS A 158 6.64 -19.55 -19.54
CA LYS A 158 5.23 -19.88 -19.25
C LYS A 158 4.98 -20.39 -17.83
N GLU A 159 5.96 -20.19 -16.96
CA GLU A 159 5.98 -20.58 -15.55
C GLU A 159 6.80 -19.54 -14.76
N ILE A 160 6.52 -19.43 -13.46
CA ILE A 160 7.27 -18.62 -12.49
C ILE A 160 7.71 -19.47 -11.29
N ARG A 161 8.65 -18.97 -10.49
CA ARG A 161 9.07 -19.68 -9.28
C ARG A 161 8.00 -19.68 -8.21
N VAL A 162 8.11 -20.62 -7.26
CA VAL A 162 7.18 -20.71 -6.12
C VAL A 162 7.23 -19.43 -5.28
N GLU A 163 8.41 -18.87 -5.03
CA GLU A 163 8.60 -17.65 -4.25
C GLU A 163 8.01 -16.42 -4.96
N GLU A 164 8.12 -16.39 -6.29
CA GLU A 164 7.51 -15.36 -7.14
C GLU A 164 5.98 -15.40 -7.05
N LYS A 165 5.39 -16.60 -7.07
CA LYS A 165 3.96 -16.78 -6.85
C LYS A 165 3.56 -16.34 -5.45
N MET A 166 4.30 -16.73 -4.42
CA MET A 166 4.02 -16.33 -3.04
C MET A 166 4.09 -14.80 -2.86
N TYR A 167 5.04 -14.14 -3.53
CA TYR A 167 5.12 -12.68 -3.55
C TYR A 167 3.86 -12.04 -4.16
N ILE A 168 3.41 -12.53 -5.33
CA ILE A 168 2.18 -12.06 -5.99
C ILE A 168 0.94 -12.28 -5.12
N LEU A 169 0.82 -13.45 -4.47
CA LEU A 169 -0.31 -13.74 -3.60
C LEU A 169 -0.34 -12.83 -2.37
N ASN A 170 0.83 -12.56 -1.80
CA ASN A 170 0.93 -11.64 -0.67
C ASN A 170 0.58 -10.20 -1.10
N PHE A 171 0.97 -9.77 -2.31
CA PHE A 171 0.54 -8.50 -2.88
C PHE A 171 -0.98 -8.39 -2.97
N ILE A 172 -1.66 -9.41 -3.51
CA ILE A 172 -3.12 -9.43 -3.62
C ILE A 172 -3.78 -9.38 -2.23
N ARG A 173 -3.25 -10.12 -1.26
CA ARG A 173 -3.72 -10.09 0.13
C ARG A 173 -3.62 -8.68 0.72
N ARG A 174 -2.47 -8.01 0.56
CA ARG A 174 -2.25 -6.65 1.03
C ARG A 174 -3.16 -5.63 0.34
N LEU A 175 -3.40 -5.76 -0.96
CA LEU A 175 -4.37 -4.95 -1.69
C LEU A 175 -5.79 -5.06 -1.12
N LYS A 176 -6.24 -6.30 -0.82
CA LYS A 176 -7.55 -6.56 -0.22
C LYS A 176 -7.65 -5.92 1.17
N LEU A 177 -6.62 -6.05 1.99
CA LEU A 177 -6.54 -5.40 3.31
C LEU A 177 -6.55 -3.88 3.20
N TYR A 178 -5.74 -3.30 2.31
CA TYR A 178 -5.69 -1.86 2.07
C TYR A 178 -7.05 -1.29 1.67
N LYS A 179 -7.77 -1.96 0.75
CA LYS A 179 -9.16 -1.63 0.42
C LYS A 179 -10.06 -1.64 1.65
N TYR A 180 -9.98 -2.69 2.46
CA TYR A 180 -10.79 -2.82 3.67
C TYR A 180 -10.58 -1.65 4.63
N TYR A 181 -9.34 -1.24 4.91
CA TYR A 181 -9.07 -0.10 5.81
C TYR A 181 -9.56 1.22 5.26
N ILE A 182 -9.42 1.45 3.95
CA ILE A 182 -9.93 2.68 3.37
C ILE A 182 -11.46 2.74 3.46
N GLU A 183 -12.14 1.67 3.08
CA GLU A 183 -13.62 1.63 3.07
C GLU A 183 -14.23 1.67 4.47
N ASN A 184 -13.64 0.97 5.43
CA ASN A 184 -14.24 0.81 6.76
C ASN A 184 -13.72 1.82 7.77
N TYR A 185 -12.53 2.39 7.56
CA TYR A 185 -11.87 3.26 8.51
C TYR A 185 -11.69 4.69 7.99
N VAL A 186 -11.04 4.85 6.83
CA VAL A 186 -10.74 6.20 6.31
C VAL A 186 -12.03 6.93 5.93
N ILE A 187 -12.88 6.30 5.12
CA ILE A 187 -14.11 6.92 4.60
C ILE A 187 -15.12 7.22 5.71
N ASN A 188 -15.17 6.37 6.75
CA ASN A 188 -16.20 6.47 7.79
C ASN A 188 -15.75 7.26 9.02
N LYS A 189 -14.45 7.33 9.32
CA LYS A 189 -13.96 7.85 10.61
C LYS A 189 -13.05 9.06 10.51
N ILE A 190 -12.36 9.26 9.38
CA ILE A 190 -11.36 10.32 9.26
C ILE A 190 -11.96 11.50 8.50
N LEU A 191 -11.99 12.68 9.12
CA LEU A 191 -12.59 13.90 8.54
C LEU A 191 -14.02 13.67 8.01
N PRO A 192 -14.96 13.11 8.81
CA PRO A 192 -16.32 12.77 8.34
C PRO A 192 -17.09 13.96 7.74
N GLU A 193 -16.70 15.19 8.07
CA GLU A 193 -17.19 16.43 7.50
C GLU A 193 -16.83 16.63 6.01
N GLU A 194 -15.73 16.05 5.53
CA GLU A 194 -15.22 16.21 4.16
C GLU A 194 -15.94 15.31 3.12
N LYS A 195 -17.27 15.43 3.06
CA LYS A 195 -18.16 14.54 2.27
C LYS A 195 -17.79 14.46 0.79
N ILE A 196 -17.25 15.53 0.20
CA ILE A 196 -16.84 15.56 -1.21
C ILE A 196 -15.63 14.65 -1.45
N ILE A 197 -14.61 14.76 -0.59
CA ILE A 197 -13.39 13.95 -0.68
C ILE A 197 -13.75 12.47 -0.49
N HIS A 198 -14.58 12.16 0.51
CA HIS A 198 -15.08 10.81 0.78
C HIS A 198 -15.84 10.19 -0.37
N LYS A 199 -16.71 10.97 -1.03
CA LYS A 199 -17.49 10.52 -2.19
C LYS A 199 -16.58 10.15 -3.37
N GLU A 200 -15.60 10.98 -3.68
CA GLU A 200 -14.64 10.70 -4.76
C GLU A 200 -13.71 9.54 -4.41
N LEU A 201 -13.23 9.46 -3.17
CA LEU A 201 -12.42 8.34 -2.68
C LEU A 201 -13.20 7.02 -2.82
N SER A 202 -14.46 6.98 -2.36
CA SER A 202 -15.35 5.83 -2.49
C SER A 202 -15.53 5.39 -3.95
N LYS A 203 -15.73 6.34 -4.86
CA LYS A 203 -15.87 6.07 -6.30
C LYS A 203 -14.61 5.45 -6.89
N HIS A 204 -13.44 5.95 -6.52
CA HIS A 204 -12.16 5.38 -6.94
C HIS A 204 -11.94 3.98 -6.35
N PHE A 205 -12.26 3.76 -5.08
CA PHE A 205 -12.12 2.45 -4.43
C PHE A 205 -13.12 1.40 -4.94
N ASN A 206 -14.34 1.79 -5.32
CA ASN A 206 -15.28 0.90 -5.98
C ASN A 206 -14.73 0.40 -7.33
N LYS A 207 -14.07 1.28 -8.10
CA LYS A 207 -13.38 0.89 -9.34
C LYS A 207 -12.16 0.02 -9.06
N TYR A 208 -11.45 0.29 -7.96
CA TYR A 208 -10.29 -0.48 -7.50
C TYR A 208 -10.70 -1.90 -7.08
N GLY A 209 -11.77 -2.06 -6.30
CA GLY A 209 -12.30 -3.36 -5.86
C GLY A 209 -12.62 -4.29 -7.01
N LYS A 210 -13.39 -3.82 -8.00
CA LYS A 210 -13.70 -4.59 -9.22
C LYS A 210 -12.47 -5.05 -10.01
N ARG A 211 -11.32 -4.38 -9.82
CA ARG A 211 -10.04 -4.75 -10.44
C ARG A 211 -9.26 -5.73 -9.57
N ILE A 212 -9.32 -5.59 -8.24
CA ILE A 212 -8.73 -6.55 -7.30
C ILE A 212 -9.36 -7.93 -7.50
N ASP A 213 -10.67 -8.03 -7.69
CA ASP A 213 -11.36 -9.33 -7.90
C ASP A 213 -10.83 -10.05 -9.15
N LYS A 214 -10.41 -9.30 -10.17
CA LYS A 214 -9.80 -9.88 -11.39
C LYS A 214 -8.41 -10.45 -11.13
N LEU A 215 -7.73 -10.06 -10.06
CA LEU A 215 -6.42 -10.61 -9.70
C LEU A 215 -6.51 -12.06 -9.20
N ASN A 216 -7.69 -12.56 -8.84
CA ASN A 216 -7.86 -13.96 -8.40
C ASN A 216 -7.38 -14.96 -9.49
N ILE A 217 -7.31 -14.57 -10.77
CA ILE A 217 -6.73 -15.44 -11.81
C ILE A 217 -5.26 -15.80 -11.53
N LEU A 218 -4.54 -14.96 -10.79
CA LEU A 218 -3.12 -15.15 -10.45
C LEU A 218 -2.93 -16.25 -9.39
N GLU A 219 -4.00 -16.69 -8.71
CA GLU A 219 -3.96 -17.86 -7.83
C GLU A 219 -3.61 -19.14 -8.61
N ASN A 220 -4.03 -19.19 -9.87
CA ASN A 220 -3.80 -20.30 -10.80
C ASN A 220 -2.60 -20.05 -11.74
N ILE A 221 -1.70 -19.12 -11.40
CA ILE A 221 -0.50 -18.89 -12.22
C ILE A 221 0.39 -20.16 -12.21
N PRO A 222 0.81 -20.66 -13.39
CA PRO A 222 1.70 -21.82 -13.49
C PRO A 222 3.04 -21.59 -12.79
N ILE A 223 3.52 -22.61 -12.07
CA ILE A 223 4.79 -22.60 -11.35
C ILE A 223 5.76 -23.61 -11.95
N GLU A 224 7.06 -23.32 -11.84
CA GLU A 224 8.12 -24.26 -12.21
C GLU A 224 7.98 -25.54 -11.35
N ASN A 225 7.98 -26.72 -11.99
CA ASN A 225 8.03 -27.98 -11.26
C ASN A 225 9.40 -28.11 -10.59
N ILE A 226 9.39 -28.34 -9.27
CA ILE A 226 10.61 -28.70 -8.54
C ILE A 226 10.79 -30.20 -8.73
N GLU A 227 11.70 -30.59 -9.63
CA GLU A 227 12.26 -31.95 -9.67
C GLU A 227 13.29 -32.15 -8.56
#